data_AF-A0A8J2KBM6-F1
#
_entry.id   AF-A0A8J2KBM6-F1
#
_cell.length_a   1.000
_cell.length_b   1.000
_cell.length_c   1.000
_cell.angle_alpha   90.00
_cell.angle_beta   90.00
_cell.angle_gamma   90.00
#
_symmetry.space_group_name_H-M   'P 1'
#
loop_
_entity.id
_entity.type
_entity.pdbx_description
1 polymer ?
#
loop_
_entity_poly.entity_id
_entity_poly.type
_entity_poly.pdbx_seq_one_letter_code
_entity_poly.pdbx_strand_id
1 'polypeptide(L)'
;MARVHVSNVVVMNNPCPFFTPFKFEITFECLESLKEDLEWKIIYVGSAESEEYDQVLDSVYVGPVPEGRHMFVFQADPPDTSKIPVGDAVGVTVVLLTCSYKDKEFVRVGYYVNNEYTDVELRENPPTTPIYEKLVRNILDTQPRVTRFKIEWDDEVQEQMSQMSLAMSQTKTNQAITETIAAVEELSMDNENLPPIYSDF
;
A
#
# COMPACT_ATOMS: atom_id res chain seq x y z
N MET A 1 13.96 -2.35 -6.90
CA MET A 1 13.75 -3.50 -5.98
C MET A 1 12.99 -2.98 -4.76
N ALA A 2 12.38 -3.83 -3.93
CA ALA A 2 11.73 -3.34 -2.70
C ALA A 2 12.80 -2.76 -1.77
N ARG A 3 12.61 -1.53 -1.27
CA ARG A 3 13.57 -0.87 -0.36
C ARG A 3 13.44 -1.33 1.08
N VAL A 4 12.26 -1.82 1.45
CA VAL A 4 11.97 -2.32 2.79
C VAL A 4 11.71 -3.82 2.73
N HIS A 5 12.34 -4.56 3.63
CA HIS A 5 12.17 -5.99 3.80
C HIS A 5 11.74 -6.32 5.23
N VAL A 6 10.54 -6.88 5.40
CA VAL A 6 10.11 -7.40 6.70
C VAL A 6 10.85 -8.72 6.96
N SER A 7 11.72 -8.72 7.97
CA SER A 7 12.59 -9.86 8.31
C SER A 7 11.91 -10.84 9.25
N ASN A 8 11.19 -10.33 10.27
CA ASN A 8 10.53 -11.17 11.26
C ASN A 8 9.31 -10.45 11.86
N VAL A 9 8.27 -11.22 12.21
CA VAL A 9 7.10 -10.74 12.95
C VAL A 9 6.80 -11.78 14.04
N VAL A 10 6.96 -11.38 15.30
CA VAL A 10 6.70 -12.23 16.45
C VAL A 10 5.35 -11.87 17.05
N VAL A 11 4.46 -12.84 17.14
CA VAL A 11 3.17 -12.69 17.81
C VAL A 11 3.38 -12.83 19.31
N MET A 12 3.05 -11.80 20.08
CA MET A 12 3.18 -11.82 21.54
C MET A 12 1.83 -12.18 22.20
N ASN A 13 1.89 -12.72 23.41
CA ASN A 13 0.71 -13.04 24.23
C ASN A 13 -0.30 -13.96 23.51
N ASN A 14 0.16 -15.11 23.01
CA ASN A 14 -0.65 -16.05 22.24
C ASN A 14 -0.52 -17.49 22.80
N PRO A 15 -1.62 -18.23 22.98
CA PRO A 15 -3.03 -17.82 22.90
C PRO A 15 -3.46 -16.89 24.06
N CYS A 16 -4.54 -16.12 23.88
CA CYS A 16 -5.06 -15.19 24.89
C CYS A 16 -6.58 -15.02 24.82
N PRO A 17 -7.24 -14.47 25.87
CA PRO A 17 -8.65 -14.09 25.80
C PRO A 17 -8.94 -13.13 24.64
N PHE A 18 -10.13 -13.22 24.04
CA PHE A 18 -10.51 -12.47 22.83
C PHE A 18 -10.28 -10.95 22.93
N PHE A 19 -10.64 -10.34 24.06
CA PHE A 19 -10.49 -8.91 24.31
C PHE A 19 -9.06 -8.47 24.64
N THR A 20 -8.09 -9.38 24.64
CA THR A 20 -6.68 -9.00 24.81
C THR A 20 -6.20 -8.27 23.56
N PRO A 21 -5.54 -7.11 23.70
CA PRO A 21 -4.95 -6.40 22.57
C PRO A 21 -4.02 -7.28 21.73
N PHE A 22 -4.03 -7.08 20.43
CA PHE A 22 -3.03 -7.68 19.55
C PHE A 22 -1.67 -7.03 19.83
N LYS A 23 -0.61 -7.83 19.79
CA LYS A 23 0.75 -7.33 20.02
C LYS A 23 1.72 -8.07 19.11
N PHE A 24 2.32 -7.34 18.19
CA PHE A 24 3.30 -7.86 17.24
C PHE A 24 4.63 -7.14 17.45
N GLU A 25 5.72 -7.90 17.60
CA GLU A 25 7.07 -7.35 17.50
C GLU A 25 7.54 -7.50 16.05
N ILE A 26 7.70 -6.38 15.37
CA ILE A 26 8.00 -6.32 13.94
C ILE A 26 9.46 -5.94 13.79
N THR A 27 10.20 -6.74 13.04
CA THR A 27 11.57 -6.45 12.61
C THR A 27 11.61 -6.30 11.10
N PHE A 28 12.10 -5.17 10.62
CA PHE A 28 12.27 -4.91 9.20
C PHE A 28 13.62 -4.26 8.91
N GLU A 29 14.08 -4.40 7.68
CA GLU A 29 15.32 -3.84 7.17
C GLU A 29 15.01 -2.85 6.05
N CYS A 30 15.61 -1.68 6.14
CA CYS A 30 15.51 -0.62 5.15
C CYS A 30 16.86 -0.52 4.42
N LEU A 31 16.86 -0.78 3.11
CA LEU A 31 18.07 -0.80 2.29
C LEU A 31 18.57 0.61 1.93
N GLU A 32 17.66 1.59 1.91
CA GLU A 32 17.95 2.99 1.59
C GLU A 32 17.07 3.85 2.49
N SER A 33 17.53 5.06 2.84
CA SER A 33 16.74 5.95 3.69
C SER A 33 15.45 6.40 2.97
N LEU A 34 14.30 6.27 3.63
CA LEU A 34 13.01 6.70 3.09
C LEU A 34 12.73 8.16 3.44
N LYS A 35 12.18 8.90 2.48
CA LYS A 35 11.78 10.31 2.64
C LYS A 35 10.46 10.43 3.40
N GLU A 36 9.51 9.53 3.12
CA GLU A 36 8.18 9.50 3.73
C GLU A 36 8.05 8.37 4.76
N ASP A 37 6.97 8.43 5.54
CA ASP A 37 6.68 7.46 6.57
C ASP A 37 6.13 6.15 5.98
N LEU A 38 6.44 5.04 6.66
CA LEU A 38 5.77 3.76 6.45
C LEU A 38 4.47 3.75 7.26
N GLU A 39 3.36 3.43 6.63
CA GLU A 39 2.09 3.21 7.31
C GLU A 39 1.93 1.71 7.59
N TRP A 40 1.76 1.34 8.86
CA TRP A 40 1.48 -0.02 9.29
C TRP A 40 0.05 -0.11 9.81
N LYS A 41 -0.70 -1.11 9.35
CA LYS A 41 -2.07 -1.35 9.81
C LYS A 41 -2.23 -2.78 10.31
N ILE A 42 -2.98 -2.93 11.40
CA ILE A 42 -3.52 -4.23 11.84
C ILE A 42 -4.98 -4.27 11.43
N ILE A 43 -5.36 -5.27 10.64
CA ILE A 43 -6.71 -5.43 10.11
C ILE A 43 -7.23 -6.79 10.56
N TYR A 44 -8.38 -6.80 11.23
CA TYR A 44 -9.09 -8.02 11.61
C TYR A 44 -10.18 -8.31 10.58
N VAL A 45 -10.18 -9.52 10.02
CA VAL A 45 -11.20 -9.95 9.06
C VAL A 45 -12.44 -10.36 9.84
N GLY A 46 -13.52 -9.61 9.70
CA GLY A 46 -14.77 -9.87 10.43
C GLY A 46 -15.56 -11.05 9.86
N SER A 47 -15.46 -11.28 8.55
CA SER A 47 -16.11 -12.40 7.85
C SER A 47 -15.27 -12.82 6.65
N ALA A 48 -15.19 -14.12 6.39
CA ALA A 48 -14.50 -14.62 5.19
C ALA A 48 -15.27 -14.33 3.88
N GLU A 49 -16.56 -13.99 3.98
CA GLU A 49 -17.44 -13.79 2.82
C GLU A 49 -17.43 -12.35 2.30
N SER A 50 -17.05 -11.37 3.12
CA SER A 50 -17.10 -9.96 2.76
C SER A 50 -16.06 -9.12 3.51
N GLU A 51 -15.30 -8.33 2.74
CA GLU A 51 -14.35 -7.33 3.25
C GLU A 51 -15.06 -6.14 3.93
N GLU A 52 -16.38 -6.00 3.81
CA GLU A 52 -17.14 -4.94 4.48
C GLU A 52 -17.11 -5.04 6.01
N TYR A 53 -16.82 -6.24 6.52
CA TYR A 53 -16.68 -6.50 7.96
C TYR A 53 -15.23 -6.37 8.44
N ASP A 54 -14.28 -6.04 7.56
CA ASP A 54 -12.89 -5.84 7.94
C ASP A 54 -12.76 -4.61 8.84
N GLN A 55 -12.03 -4.80 9.95
CA GLN A 55 -11.83 -3.76 10.94
C GLN A 55 -10.36 -3.40 11.00
N VAL A 56 -10.02 -2.17 10.63
CA VAL A 56 -8.70 -1.60 10.93
C VAL A 56 -8.65 -1.35 12.43
N LEU A 57 -7.88 -2.16 13.15
CA LEU A 57 -7.76 -2.09 14.61
C LEU A 57 -6.90 -0.90 15.03
N ASP A 58 -5.80 -0.68 14.32
CA ASP A 58 -4.94 0.49 14.50
C ASP A 58 -4.10 0.77 13.25
N SER A 59 -3.62 2.00 13.12
CA SER A 59 -2.77 2.49 12.04
C SER A 59 -1.66 3.37 12.61
N VAL A 60 -0.40 3.00 12.37
CA VAL A 60 0.76 3.75 12.88
C VAL A 60 1.70 4.14 11.75
N TYR A 61 2.24 5.35 11.85
CA TYR A 61 3.24 5.87 10.93
C TYR A 61 4.62 5.74 11.56
N VAL A 62 5.56 5.20 10.79
CA VAL A 62 6.96 5.01 11.20
C VAL A 62 7.83 5.75 10.20
N GLY A 63 8.37 6.89 10.63
CA GLY A 63 9.40 7.61 9.89
C GLY A 63 9.89 8.87 10.59
N PRO A 64 10.90 9.55 10.01
CA PRO A 64 11.65 9.12 8.82
C PRO A 64 12.47 7.85 9.08
N VAL A 65 12.55 6.95 8.09
CA VAL A 65 13.17 5.61 8.25
C VAL A 65 14.58 5.63 7.66
N PRO A 66 15.65 5.65 8.48
CA PRO A 66 17.01 5.58 7.96
C PRO A 66 17.35 4.17 7.48
N GLU A 67 18.42 4.05 6.69
CA GLU A 67 18.97 2.76 6.30
C GLU A 67 19.36 1.92 7.52
N GLY A 68 19.11 0.62 7.45
CA GLY A 68 19.48 -0.36 8.48
C GLY A 68 18.30 -1.19 8.97
N ARG A 69 18.54 -1.92 10.06
CA ARG A 69 17.57 -2.83 10.68
C ARG A 69 16.84 -2.14 11.83
N HIS A 70 15.53 -2.19 11.79
CA HIS A 70 14.62 -1.58 12.75
C HIS A 70 13.74 -2.62 13.40
N MET A 71 13.34 -2.35 14.64
CA MET A 71 12.44 -3.19 15.40
C MET A 71 11.53 -2.33 16.26
N PHE A 72 10.24 -2.63 16.26
CA PHE A 72 9.27 -1.97 17.13
C PHE A 72 8.14 -2.92 17.51
N VAL A 73 7.40 -2.55 18.56
CA VAL A 73 6.23 -3.29 19.01
C VAL A 73 4.99 -2.54 18.56
N PHE A 74 4.14 -3.20 17.78
CA PHE A 74 2.86 -2.68 17.33
C PHE A 74 1.74 -3.36 18.13
N GLN A 75 0.99 -2.56 18.89
CA GLN A 75 -0.13 -3.02 19.69
C GLN A 75 -1.42 -2.37 19.18
N ALA A 76 -2.50 -3.14 19.10
CA ALA A 76 -3.83 -2.65 18.71
C ALA A 76 -4.91 -3.25 19.60
N ASP A 77 -5.96 -2.47 19.87
CA ASP A 77 -7.13 -2.93 20.62
C ASP A 77 -7.87 -4.06 19.89
N PRO A 78 -8.63 -4.91 20.60
CA PRO A 78 -9.42 -5.98 19.97
C PRO A 78 -10.49 -5.41 19.01
N PRO A 79 -10.99 -6.21 18.05
CA PRO A 79 -12.08 -5.80 17.15
C PRO A 79 -13.37 -5.50 17.92
N ASP A 80 -14.20 -4.64 17.34
CA ASP A 80 -15.56 -4.37 17.81
C ASP A 80 -16.44 -5.58 17.47
N THR A 81 -16.93 -6.24 18.52
CA THR A 81 -17.75 -7.46 18.42
C THR A 81 -19.11 -7.20 17.79
N SER A 82 -19.63 -5.97 17.85
CA SER A 82 -20.92 -5.62 17.25
C SER A 82 -20.91 -5.62 15.72
N LYS A 83 -19.72 -5.53 15.12
CA LYS A 83 -19.50 -5.54 13.67
C LYS A 83 -19.11 -6.92 13.12
N ILE A 84 -18.98 -7.92 13.98
CA ILE A 84 -18.65 -9.29 13.57
C ILE A 84 -19.95 -10.06 13.37
N PRO A 85 -20.20 -10.64 12.18
CA PRO A 85 -21.34 -11.53 12.00
C PRO A 85 -21.31 -12.68 12.99
N VAL A 86 -22.48 -13.00 13.57
CA VAL A 86 -22.62 -14.04 14.61
C VAL A 86 -22.06 -15.40 14.16
N GLY A 87 -22.22 -15.75 12.88
CA GLY A 87 -21.72 -17.01 12.32
C GLY A 87 -20.20 -17.09 12.22
N ASP A 88 -19.51 -15.94 12.17
CA ASP A 88 -18.05 -15.83 12.00
C ASP A 88 -17.31 -15.55 13.31
N ALA A 89 -18.06 -15.32 14.41
CA ALA A 89 -17.48 -15.00 15.70
C ALA A 89 -16.64 -16.16 16.30
N VAL A 90 -17.08 -17.40 16.07
CA VAL A 90 -16.44 -18.63 16.58
C VAL A 90 -15.92 -19.43 15.40
N GLY A 91 -14.67 -19.89 15.50
CA GLY A 91 -13.98 -20.61 14.43
C GLY A 91 -12.79 -19.82 13.89
N VAL A 92 -12.45 -20.09 12.62
CA VAL A 92 -11.23 -19.57 12.00
C VAL A 92 -11.53 -18.30 11.23
N THR A 93 -10.76 -17.26 11.51
CA THR A 93 -10.68 -16.03 10.73
C THR A 93 -9.20 -15.64 10.48
N VAL A 94 -8.94 -14.43 10.02
CA VAL A 94 -7.61 -13.93 9.67
C VAL A 94 -7.37 -12.55 10.31
N VAL A 95 -6.14 -12.33 10.77
CA VAL A 95 -5.62 -10.99 11.07
C VAL A 95 -4.51 -10.68 10.07
N LEU A 96 -4.54 -9.47 9.50
CA LEU A 96 -3.59 -8.99 8.51
C LEU A 96 -2.77 -7.86 9.11
N LEU A 97 -1.45 -7.95 8.95
CA LEU A 97 -0.52 -6.85 9.15
C LEU A 97 -0.10 -6.35 7.77
N THR A 98 -0.51 -5.13 7.41
CA THR A 98 -0.11 -4.50 6.15
C THR A 98 0.90 -3.40 6.39
N CYS A 99 1.79 -3.19 5.42
CA CYS A 99 2.67 -2.04 5.38
C CYS A 99 2.61 -1.39 4.01
N SER A 100 2.42 -0.08 4.04
CA SER A 100 2.28 0.78 2.87
C SER A 100 3.32 1.89 2.90
N TYR A 101 3.75 2.31 1.71
CA TYR A 101 4.58 3.48 1.53
C TYR A 101 3.90 4.36 0.48
N LYS A 102 3.61 5.63 0.81
CA LYS A 102 2.85 6.55 -0.06
C LYS A 102 1.51 5.95 -0.53
N ASP A 103 0.73 5.42 0.41
CA ASP A 103 -0.55 4.74 0.17
C ASP A 103 -0.50 3.50 -0.74
N LYS A 104 0.70 3.04 -1.13
CA LYS A 104 0.91 1.82 -1.91
C LYS A 104 1.35 0.70 -0.97
N GLU A 105 0.45 -0.26 -0.75
CA GLU A 105 0.77 -1.49 0.00
C GLU A 105 1.84 -2.29 -0.74
N PHE A 106 2.93 -2.66 -0.04
CA PHE A 106 4.01 -3.48 -0.61
C PHE A 106 4.20 -4.81 0.11
N VAL A 107 3.66 -4.96 1.31
CA VAL A 107 3.72 -6.22 2.06
C VAL A 107 2.47 -6.40 2.91
N ARG A 108 2.00 -7.65 2.94
CA ARG A 108 0.89 -8.11 3.76
C ARG A 108 1.29 -9.43 4.42
N VAL A 109 1.18 -9.49 5.74
CA VAL A 109 1.43 -10.70 6.54
C VAL A 109 0.10 -11.10 7.18
N GLY A 110 -0.47 -12.21 6.70
CA GLY A 110 -1.70 -12.77 7.24
C GLY A 110 -1.45 -13.91 8.20
N TYR A 111 -2.16 -13.92 9.32
CA TYR A 111 -2.19 -15.02 10.26
C TYR A 111 -3.61 -15.55 10.40
N TYR A 112 -3.75 -16.88 10.40
CA TYR A 112 -5.01 -17.49 10.81
C TYR A 112 -5.21 -17.28 12.30
N VAL A 113 -6.45 -17.00 12.68
CA VAL A 113 -6.87 -16.77 14.05
C VAL A 113 -8.01 -17.74 14.32
N ASN A 114 -7.85 -18.62 15.31
CA ASN A 114 -8.91 -19.50 15.76
C ASN A 114 -9.50 -18.95 17.06
N ASN A 115 -10.80 -18.63 17.04
CA ASN A 115 -11.56 -18.22 18.21
C ASN A 115 -12.38 -19.41 18.70
N GLU A 116 -12.11 -19.89 19.90
CA GLU A 116 -12.80 -21.05 20.47
C GLU A 116 -13.17 -20.86 21.93
N TYR A 117 -14.24 -21.53 22.35
CA TYR A 117 -14.59 -21.61 23.78
C TYR A 117 -13.67 -22.61 24.48
N THR A 118 -13.20 -22.25 25.67
CA THR A 118 -12.46 -23.19 26.53
C THR A 118 -13.39 -24.20 27.20
N ASP A 119 -14.63 -23.79 27.49
CA ASP A 119 -15.63 -24.64 28.15
C ASP A 119 -16.14 -25.72 27.18
N VAL A 120 -16.07 -27.00 27.59
CA VAL A 120 -16.51 -28.14 26.77
C VAL A 120 -17.99 -28.04 26.39
N GLU A 121 -18.85 -27.68 27.36
CA GLU A 121 -20.29 -27.55 27.14
C GLU A 121 -20.63 -26.49 26.07
N LEU A 122 -19.90 -25.36 26.06
CA LEU A 122 -20.10 -24.30 25.07
C LEU A 122 -19.55 -24.67 23.68
N ARG A 123 -18.58 -25.58 23.61
CA ARG A 123 -18.11 -26.12 22.33
C ARG A 123 -19.09 -27.13 21.74
N GLU A 124 -19.65 -28.01 22.57
CA GLU A 124 -20.62 -29.01 22.12
C GLU A 124 -22.00 -28.39 21.83
N ASN A 125 -22.39 -27.36 22.60
CA ASN A 125 -23.66 -26.66 22.47
C ASN A 125 -23.42 -25.15 22.41
N PRO A 126 -22.93 -24.62 21.27
CA PRO A 126 -22.65 -23.20 21.14
C PRO A 126 -23.93 -22.37 21.28
N PRO A 127 -23.90 -21.28 22.06
CA PRO A 127 -25.05 -20.40 22.19
C PRO A 127 -25.35 -19.70 20.86
N THR A 128 -26.62 -19.36 20.63
CA THR A 128 -27.04 -18.63 19.41
C THR A 128 -26.38 -17.25 19.31
N THR A 129 -26.11 -16.61 20.45
CA THR A 129 -25.35 -15.36 20.52
C THR A 129 -23.96 -15.66 21.09
N PRO A 130 -22.87 -15.28 20.41
CA PRO A 130 -21.52 -15.54 20.88
C PRO A 130 -21.21 -14.81 22.20
N ILE A 131 -20.53 -15.50 23.12
CA ILE A 131 -20.11 -14.94 24.41
C ILE A 131 -18.60 -14.67 24.34
N TYR A 132 -18.22 -13.50 23.84
CA TYR A 132 -16.83 -13.15 23.55
C TYR A 132 -15.92 -13.19 24.79
N GLU A 133 -16.45 -12.95 25.98
CA GLU A 133 -15.71 -13.01 27.25
C GLU A 133 -15.17 -14.42 27.55
N LYS A 134 -15.79 -15.44 26.96
CA LYS A 134 -15.40 -16.85 27.10
C LYS A 134 -14.62 -17.38 25.90
N LEU A 135 -14.36 -16.55 24.90
CA LEU A 135 -13.55 -16.92 23.75
C LEU A 135 -12.07 -16.73 24.04
N VAL A 136 -11.29 -17.75 23.68
CA VAL A 136 -9.84 -17.68 23.59
C VAL A 136 -9.48 -17.58 22.11
N ARG A 137 -8.66 -16.59 21.81
CA ARG A 137 -8.08 -16.34 20.51
C ARG A 137 -6.70 -16.98 20.43
N ASN A 138 -6.51 -17.83 19.43
CA ASN A 138 -5.23 -18.44 19.10
C ASN A 138 -4.80 -18.05 17.68
N ILE A 139 -3.70 -17.31 17.57
CA ILE A 139 -3.09 -16.90 16.31
C ILE A 139 -2.11 -17.99 15.88
N LEU A 140 -2.27 -18.53 14.67
CA LEU A 140 -1.35 -19.52 14.11
C LEU A 140 -0.08 -18.83 13.60
N ASP A 141 0.83 -18.52 14.53
CA ASP A 141 2.08 -17.80 14.29
C ASP A 141 3.15 -18.61 13.53
N THR A 142 3.04 -19.93 13.54
CA THR A 142 3.98 -20.85 12.86
C THR A 142 3.85 -20.86 11.34
N GLN A 143 2.72 -20.42 10.77
CA GLN A 143 2.46 -20.46 9.32
C GLN A 143 1.92 -19.12 8.79
N PRO A 144 2.71 -18.03 8.88
CA PRO A 144 2.31 -16.75 8.31
C PRO A 144 2.21 -16.82 6.79
N ARG A 145 1.21 -16.15 6.22
CA ARG A 145 1.06 -15.96 4.78
C ARG A 145 1.59 -14.59 4.41
N VAL A 146 2.75 -14.56 3.76
CA VAL A 146 3.39 -13.31 3.33
C VAL A 146 3.13 -13.09 1.85
N THR A 147 2.41 -12.01 1.53
CA THR A 147 2.21 -11.52 0.16
C THR A 147 3.01 -10.23 -0.02
N ARG A 148 3.71 -10.12 -1.15
CA ARG A 148 4.53 -8.95 -1.48
C ARG A 148 4.05 -8.36 -2.80
N PHE A 149 3.89 -7.05 -2.82
CA PHE A 149 3.48 -6.29 -3.99
C PHE A 149 4.63 -5.40 -4.46
N LYS A 150 4.75 -5.27 -5.79
CA LYS A 150 5.74 -4.37 -6.37
C LYS A 150 5.16 -2.96 -6.41
N ILE A 151 5.83 -2.02 -5.74
CA ILE A 151 5.47 -0.60 -5.75
C ILE A 151 6.60 0.25 -6.34
N GLU A 152 6.26 1.48 -6.72
CA GLU A 152 7.21 2.53 -7.09
C GLU A 152 7.66 3.27 -5.83
N TRP A 153 8.98 3.36 -5.61
CA TRP A 153 9.57 3.93 -4.39
C TRP A 153 10.07 5.37 -4.58
N ASP A 154 10.47 5.74 -5.80
CA ASP A 154 10.92 7.08 -6.17
C ASP A 154 9.89 7.75 -7.07
N ASP A 155 9.60 9.02 -6.79
CA ASP A 155 8.83 9.88 -7.72
C ASP A 155 9.74 10.41 -8.85
N GLU A 156 11.07 10.36 -8.65
CA GLU A 156 12.04 11.00 -9.54
C GLU A 156 12.05 10.42 -10.95
N VAL A 157 11.73 9.13 -11.14
CA VAL A 157 11.63 8.55 -12.49
C VAL A 157 10.44 9.13 -13.25
N GLN A 158 9.32 9.37 -12.57
CA GLN A 158 8.16 10.00 -13.19
C GLN A 158 8.39 11.49 -13.44
N GLU A 159 8.96 12.23 -12.48
CA GLU A 159 9.29 13.64 -12.68
C GLU A 159 10.32 13.85 -13.80
N GLN A 160 11.37 13.02 -13.86
CA GLN A 160 12.36 13.07 -14.93
C GLN A 160 11.75 12.68 -16.29
N MET A 161 10.91 11.63 -16.35
CA MET A 161 10.22 11.27 -17.60
C MET A 161 9.23 12.35 -18.05
N SER A 162 8.50 12.96 -17.12
CA SER A 162 7.60 14.08 -17.41
C SER A 162 8.38 15.29 -17.91
N GLN A 163 9.45 15.71 -17.22
CA GLN A 163 10.30 16.82 -17.65
C GLN A 163 10.96 16.56 -19.01
N MET A 164 11.45 15.34 -19.25
CA MET A 164 12.06 14.94 -20.52
C MET A 164 11.04 14.88 -21.66
N SER A 165 9.81 14.44 -21.39
CA SER A 165 8.71 14.48 -22.36
C SER A 165 8.29 15.91 -22.73
N LEU A 166 8.23 16.82 -21.76
CA LEU A 166 7.95 18.25 -21.96
C LEU A 166 9.07 18.93 -22.77
N ALA A 167 10.33 18.65 -22.44
CA ALA A 167 11.48 19.16 -23.17
C ALA A 167 11.53 18.66 -24.62
N MET A 168 11.22 17.37 -24.86
CA MET A 168 11.14 16.81 -26.21
C MET A 168 9.99 17.42 -27.03
N SER A 169 8.85 17.72 -26.40
CA SER A 169 7.70 18.34 -27.07
C SER A 169 8.03 19.79 -27.48
N GLN A 170 8.63 20.58 -26.58
CA GLN A 170 9.10 21.94 -26.88
C GLN A 170 10.14 21.97 -28.00
N THR A 171 11.07 21.01 -28.02
CA THR A 171 12.09 20.90 -29.08
C THR A 171 11.48 20.63 -30.44
N LYS A 172 10.48 19.74 -30.53
CA LYS A 172 9.74 19.47 -31.78
C LYS A 172 8.97 20.69 -32.26
N THR A 173 8.33 21.43 -31.35
CA THR A 173 7.62 22.67 -31.70
C THR A 173 8.57 23.73 -32.24
N ASN A 174 9.74 23.91 -31.60
CA ASN A 174 10.73 24.90 -32.05
C ASN A 174 11.35 24.52 -33.41
N GLN A 175 11.61 23.24 -33.68
CA GLN A 175 12.05 22.78 -35.00
C GLN A 175 11.00 23.06 -36.08
N ALA A 176 9.73 22.72 -35.83
CA ALA A 176 8.65 22.96 -36.79
C ALA A 176 8.45 24.47 -37.09
N ILE A 177 8.58 25.34 -36.09
CA ILE A 177 8.53 26.80 -36.27
C ILE A 177 9.72 27.27 -37.13
N THR A 178 10.91 26.75 -36.88
CA THR A 178 12.13 27.13 -37.64
C THR A 178 12.03 26.70 -39.11
N GLU A 179 11.56 25.48 -39.38
CA GLU A 179 11.33 25.00 -40.75
C GLU A 179 10.25 25.83 -41.48
N THR A 180 9.22 26.25 -40.76
CA THR A 180 8.16 27.12 -41.32
C THR A 180 8.69 28.51 -41.65
N ILE A 181 9.52 29.10 -40.79
CA ILE A 181 10.14 30.41 -41.04
C ILE A 181 11.06 30.35 -42.26
N ALA A 182 11.92 29.31 -42.36
CA ALA A 182 12.80 29.12 -43.50
C ALA A 182 12.02 28.98 -44.83
N ALA A 183 10.91 28.22 -44.83
CA ALA A 183 10.06 28.08 -46.01
C ALA A 183 9.37 29.40 -46.41
N VAL A 184 8.99 30.24 -45.44
CA VAL A 184 8.39 31.56 -45.72
C VAL A 184 9.44 32.56 -46.24
N GLU A 185 10.67 32.53 -45.72
CA GLU A 185 11.77 33.34 -46.24
C GLU A 185 12.12 32.95 -47.68
N GLU A 186 12.21 31.66 -48.01
CA GLU A 186 12.43 31.19 -49.39
C GLU A 186 11.33 31.68 -50.35
N LEU A 187 10.06 31.61 -49.94
CA LEU A 187 8.93 32.10 -50.75
C LEU A 187 8.91 33.63 -50.92
N SER A 188 9.50 34.38 -49.98
CA SER A 188 9.57 35.84 -50.05
C SER A 188 10.66 36.34 -51.00
N MET A 189 11.74 35.57 -51.19
CA MET A 189 12.86 35.93 -52.07
C MET A 189 12.54 35.72 -53.56
N ASP A 190 11.55 34.89 -53.89
CA ASP A 190 11.12 34.68 -55.29
C ASP A 190 10.23 35.82 -55.85
N ASN A 191 9.71 36.71 -54.98
CA ASN A 191 8.78 37.77 -55.41
C ASN A 191 9.44 39.11 -55.76
N GLU A 192 10.77 39.24 -55.60
CA GLU A 192 11.52 40.45 -55.99
C GLU A 192 12.07 40.42 -57.42
N ASN A 193 11.85 39.34 -58.19
CA ASN A 193 12.39 39.19 -59.54
C ASN A 193 11.33 39.23 -60.65
N LEU A 194 10.27 40.02 -60.47
CA LEU A 194 9.32 40.31 -61.55
C LEU A 194 9.93 41.36 -62.51
N PRO A 195 10.08 41.06 -63.80
CA PRO A 195 10.63 42.02 -64.75
C PRO A 195 9.70 43.23 -64.90
N PRO A 196 10.24 44.45 -65.08
CA PRO A 196 9.43 45.65 -65.23
C PRO A 196 8.56 45.54 -66.50
N ILE A 197 7.25 45.77 -66.33
CA ILE A 197 6.30 45.86 -67.42
C ILE A 197 6.62 47.13 -68.21
N TYR A 198 7.18 46.98 -69.41
CA TYR A 198 7.30 48.08 -70.37
C TYR A 198 5.89 48.46 -70.84
N SER A 199 5.47 49.70 -70.56
CA SER A 199 4.33 50.34 -71.23
C SER A 199 4.86 51.16 -72.40
N ASP A 200 4.57 50.71 -73.63
CA ASP A 200 4.68 51.56 -74.81
C ASP A 200 3.62 52.67 -74.73
N PHE A 201 4.07 53.93 -74.70
CA PHE A 201 3.59 55.07 -75.52
C PHE A 201 4.41 56.34 -75.21
#